data_AF-A0A976DDI4-F1
#
_entry.id   AF-A0A976DDI4-F1
#
_cell.length_a   1.000
_cell.length_b   1.000
_cell.length_c   1.000
_cell.angle_alpha   90.00
_cell.angle_beta   90.00
_cell.angle_gamma   90.00
#
_symmetry.space_group_name_H-M   'P 1'
#
loop_
_entity.id
_entity.type
_entity.pdbx_description
1 polymer ?
#
loop_
_entity_poly.entity_id
_entity_poly.type
_entity_poly.pdbx_seq_one_letter_code
_entity_poly.pdbx_strand_id
1 'polypeptide(L)'
;MFVSGFTFIRNAVRFDFPVVEAIGSVLPLCDEFVVAVGKSDDGTLELIQQIGSPKIRIVETVWDESLRDGGAVYAHETNKALRAISPQANWAFYVQGDEVLHQKYLNTIKTAMENWQNDPNIDGLLLDYLHFYGSYDYLGDSPAWYRREIRIIKNDPTIYSYRDAQGFRKGQNQKLRVKPIDAQMYHYGWVKDPRVMQNKQRAVNKYWDNATDAQKADIVAFDYSGIDSLAKFEGTHPQIMQARIAQKNWQFTHDITQKKLTLRYRLNMWIEQLTGWRIGEYRNYKIT
;
A
#
# COMPACT_ATOMS: atom_id res chain seq x y z
N MET A 1 13.80 -12.19 -17.80
CA MET A 1 12.73 -12.24 -16.78
C MET A 1 11.65 -11.28 -17.22
N PHE A 2 10.38 -11.69 -17.18
CA PHE A 2 9.23 -10.84 -17.49
C PHE A 2 8.52 -10.44 -16.20
N VAL A 3 8.21 -9.16 -16.02
CA VAL A 3 7.58 -8.60 -14.81
C VAL A 3 6.30 -7.86 -15.17
N SER A 4 5.17 -8.29 -14.60
CA SER A 4 3.91 -7.58 -14.72
C SER A 4 3.66 -6.73 -13.48
N GLY A 5 3.55 -5.43 -13.63
CA GLY A 5 2.98 -4.58 -12.58
C GLY A 5 1.46 -4.70 -12.55
N PHE A 6 0.84 -4.54 -11.39
CA PHE A 6 -0.61 -4.46 -11.32
C PHE A 6 -1.11 -3.66 -10.12
N THR A 7 -2.29 -3.06 -10.30
CA THR A 7 -3.00 -2.33 -9.23
C THR A 7 -4.49 -2.30 -9.51
N PHE A 8 -5.26 -1.82 -8.54
CA PHE A 8 -6.66 -1.44 -8.73
C PHE A 8 -6.87 -0.03 -8.18
N ILE A 9 -7.82 0.71 -8.74
CA ILE A 9 -8.14 2.05 -8.27
C ILE A 9 -9.60 2.43 -8.56
N ARG A 10 -10.19 3.22 -7.67
CA ARG A 10 -11.51 3.85 -7.84
C ARG A 10 -11.52 5.19 -7.13
N ASN A 11 -12.13 6.21 -7.74
CA ASN A 11 -12.27 7.54 -7.17
C ASN A 11 -10.94 8.17 -6.71
N ALA A 12 -9.88 8.00 -7.52
CA ALA A 12 -8.53 8.48 -7.28
C ALA A 12 -8.46 9.99 -7.05
N VAL A 13 -9.18 10.75 -7.88
CA VAL A 13 -9.17 12.22 -7.85
C VAL A 13 -9.88 12.71 -6.60
N ARG A 14 -11.07 12.18 -6.31
CA ARG A 14 -11.89 12.56 -5.17
C ARG A 14 -11.20 12.29 -3.82
N PHE A 15 -10.46 11.20 -3.73
CA PHE A 15 -9.76 10.81 -2.50
C PHE A 15 -8.27 11.16 -2.51
N ASP A 16 -7.83 11.94 -3.50
CA ASP A 16 -6.47 12.41 -3.66
C ASP A 16 -5.42 11.30 -3.52
N PHE A 17 -5.64 10.17 -4.20
CA PHE A 17 -4.68 9.08 -4.23
C PHE A 17 -3.51 9.43 -5.16
N PRO A 18 -2.24 9.29 -4.71
CA PRO A 18 -1.06 9.49 -5.56
C PRO A 18 -0.85 8.29 -6.52
N VAL A 19 -1.91 7.89 -7.24
CA VAL A 19 -1.90 6.66 -8.06
C VAL A 19 -1.00 6.78 -9.29
N VAL A 20 -0.86 7.98 -9.84
CA VAL A 20 0.05 8.25 -10.97
C VAL A 20 1.50 8.06 -10.51
N GLU A 21 1.84 8.57 -9.33
CA GLU A 21 3.14 8.43 -8.71
C GLU A 21 3.40 6.98 -8.29
N ALA A 22 2.40 6.29 -7.75
CA ALA A 22 2.46 4.88 -7.40
C ALA A 22 2.82 4.00 -8.61
N ILE A 23 2.03 4.09 -9.69
CA ILE A 23 2.27 3.36 -10.94
C ILE A 23 3.63 3.75 -11.52
N GLY A 24 3.90 5.06 -11.66
CA GLY A 24 5.14 5.56 -12.25
C GLY A 24 6.39 5.14 -11.50
N SER A 25 6.32 4.93 -10.19
CA SER A 25 7.46 4.48 -9.39
C SER A 25 7.85 3.01 -9.62
N VAL A 26 6.90 2.17 -10.01
CA VAL A 26 7.10 0.72 -10.23
C VAL A 26 7.31 0.40 -11.71
N LEU A 27 6.72 1.20 -12.61
CA LEU A 27 6.77 1.04 -14.07
C LEU A 27 8.18 0.79 -14.67
N PRO A 28 9.28 1.35 -14.15
CA PRO A 28 10.63 1.05 -14.64
C PRO A 28 11.06 -0.42 -14.46
N LEU A 29 10.44 -1.15 -13.52
CA LEU A 29 10.72 -2.57 -13.27
C LEU A 29 9.85 -3.53 -14.09
N CYS A 30 8.85 -2.99 -14.80
CA CYS A 30 7.81 -3.78 -15.45
C CYS A 30 7.99 -3.85 -16.97
N ASP A 31 7.58 -4.96 -17.55
CA ASP A 31 7.42 -5.16 -19.00
C ASP A 31 5.99 -4.78 -19.44
N GLU A 32 4.99 -5.03 -18.59
CA GLU A 32 3.62 -4.50 -18.70
C GLU A 32 3.09 -4.07 -17.34
N PHE A 33 2.00 -3.32 -17.32
CA PHE A 33 1.34 -2.89 -16.10
C PHE A 33 -0.18 -2.92 -16.26
N VAL A 34 -0.88 -3.69 -15.44
CA VAL A 34 -2.34 -3.84 -15.50
C VAL A 34 -3.01 -2.98 -14.43
N VAL A 35 -3.94 -2.11 -14.83
CA VAL A 35 -4.72 -1.28 -13.90
C VAL A 35 -6.19 -1.69 -13.97
N ALA A 36 -6.72 -2.28 -12.90
CA ALA A 36 -8.16 -2.46 -12.74
C ALA A 36 -8.79 -1.12 -12.30
N VAL A 37 -9.44 -0.42 -13.23
CA VAL A 37 -10.09 0.86 -12.96
C VAL A 37 -11.56 0.62 -12.66
N GLY A 38 -11.93 0.72 -11.39
CA GLY A 38 -13.31 0.61 -10.95
C GLY A 38 -14.15 1.79 -11.45
N LYS A 39 -15.42 1.53 -11.80
CA LYS A 39 -16.40 2.56 -12.14
C LYS A 39 -16.39 3.67 -11.08
N SER A 40 -15.91 4.84 -11.48
CA SER A 40 -15.68 6.00 -10.62
C SER A 40 -16.67 7.11 -10.97
N ASP A 41 -16.94 7.98 -9.99
CA ASP A 41 -17.80 9.16 -10.16
C ASP A 41 -16.97 10.44 -10.39
N ASP A 42 -15.68 10.28 -10.69
CA ASP A 42 -14.70 11.33 -10.95
C ASP A 42 -13.82 10.98 -12.16
N GLY A 43 -12.85 11.85 -12.48
CA GLY A 43 -11.94 11.68 -13.62
C GLY A 43 -10.85 10.61 -13.46
N THR A 44 -11.09 9.53 -12.69
CA THR A 44 -10.07 8.50 -12.43
C THR A 44 -9.63 7.77 -13.69
N LEU A 45 -10.56 7.44 -14.60
CA LEU A 45 -10.23 6.71 -15.82
C LEU A 45 -9.31 7.56 -16.72
N GLU A 46 -9.69 8.82 -16.92
CA GLU A 46 -8.94 9.80 -17.68
C GLU A 46 -7.56 10.04 -17.07
N LEU A 47 -7.47 10.13 -15.73
CA LEU A 47 -6.21 10.27 -15.00
C LEU A 47 -5.25 9.11 -15.31
N ILE A 48 -5.72 7.86 -15.33
CA ILE A 48 -4.89 6.70 -15.63
C ILE A 48 -4.50 6.66 -17.12
N GLN A 49 -5.42 7.02 -18.02
CA GLN A 49 -5.13 7.11 -19.46
C GLN A 49 -4.03 8.16 -19.76
N GLN A 50 -4.05 9.28 -19.05
CA GLN A 50 -3.07 10.37 -19.20
C GLN A 50 -1.65 10.01 -18.77
N ILE A 51 -1.43 8.90 -18.06
CA ILE A 51 -0.07 8.40 -17.78
C ILE A 51 0.68 8.10 -19.09
N GLY A 52 -0.04 7.73 -20.15
CA GLY A 52 0.51 7.69 -21.52
C GLY A 52 1.62 6.67 -21.76
N SER A 53 1.78 5.67 -20.89
CA SER A 53 2.77 4.61 -21.06
C SER A 53 2.23 3.47 -21.92
N PRO A 54 2.96 3.01 -22.94
CA PRO A 54 2.55 1.86 -23.75
C PRO A 54 2.56 0.53 -22.97
N LYS A 55 3.19 0.50 -21.79
CA LYS A 55 3.19 -0.67 -20.90
C LYS A 55 1.86 -0.82 -20.15
N ILE A 56 1.07 0.25 -20.03
CA ILE A 56 -0.14 0.25 -19.21
C ILE A 56 -1.31 -0.32 -20.02
N ARG A 57 -1.97 -1.32 -19.46
CA ARG A 57 -3.25 -1.86 -19.93
C ARG A 57 -4.31 -1.66 -18.87
N ILE A 58 -5.39 -0.97 -19.27
CA ILE A 58 -6.52 -0.70 -18.40
C ILE A 58 -7.55 -1.82 -18.53
N VAL A 59 -8.08 -2.27 -17.40
CA VAL A 59 -9.23 -3.17 -17.31
C VAL A 59 -10.30 -2.41 -16.52
N GLU A 60 -11.36 -1.98 -17.19
CA GLU A 60 -12.48 -1.34 -16.51
C GLU A 60 -13.29 -2.37 -15.72
N THR A 61 -13.60 -2.08 -14.46
CA THR A 61 -14.31 -3.00 -13.57
C THR A 61 -15.50 -2.35 -12.90
N VAL A 62 -16.46 -3.18 -12.50
CA VAL A 62 -17.54 -2.80 -11.58
C VAL A 62 -17.30 -3.54 -10.27
N TRP A 63 -17.24 -2.80 -9.17
CA TRP A 63 -17.05 -3.36 -7.84
C TRP A 63 -18.34 -4.05 -7.38
N ASP A 64 -18.18 -5.20 -6.74
CA ASP A 64 -19.31 -5.90 -6.11
C ASP A 64 -19.64 -5.23 -4.77
N GLU A 65 -20.66 -4.39 -4.76
CA GLU A 65 -21.10 -3.62 -3.59
C GLU A 65 -21.75 -4.49 -2.49
N SER A 66 -21.92 -5.81 -2.73
CA SER A 66 -22.35 -6.76 -1.70
C SER A 66 -21.20 -7.21 -0.79
N LEU A 67 -19.94 -7.07 -1.23
CA LEU A 67 -18.75 -7.48 -0.49
C LEU A 67 -18.31 -6.41 0.53
N ARG A 68 -19.10 -6.25 1.59
CA ARG A 68 -18.90 -5.19 2.62
C ARG A 68 -18.21 -5.65 3.90
N ASP A 69 -17.81 -6.91 4.00
CA ASP A 69 -17.11 -7.40 5.18
C ASP A 69 -15.58 -7.30 5.03
N GLY A 70 -14.94 -6.61 5.97
CA GLY A 70 -13.48 -6.60 6.14
C GLY A 70 -12.67 -6.14 4.92
N GLY A 71 -13.22 -5.30 4.04
CA GLY A 71 -12.54 -4.85 2.82
C GLY A 71 -12.41 -5.93 1.73
N ALA A 72 -13.21 -7.00 1.76
CA ALA A 72 -13.16 -8.10 0.78
C ALA A 72 -13.28 -7.64 -0.68
N VAL A 73 -14.01 -6.56 -0.94
CA VAL A 73 -14.09 -5.93 -2.27
C VAL A 73 -12.70 -5.52 -2.79
N TYR A 74 -11.79 -5.05 -1.93
CA TYR A 74 -10.43 -4.66 -2.35
C TYR A 74 -9.65 -5.87 -2.85
N ALA A 75 -9.65 -6.98 -2.10
CA ALA A 75 -8.99 -8.20 -2.58
C ALA A 75 -9.60 -8.71 -3.88
N HIS A 76 -10.91 -8.61 -4.05
CA HIS A 76 -11.58 -8.99 -5.28
C HIS A 76 -11.10 -8.16 -6.48
N GLU A 77 -10.99 -6.83 -6.34
CA GLU A 77 -10.50 -5.95 -7.41
C GLU A 77 -9.00 -6.14 -7.68
N THR A 78 -8.17 -6.32 -6.64
CA THR A 78 -6.77 -6.73 -6.81
C THR A 78 -6.67 -8.03 -7.59
N ASN A 79 -7.54 -9.01 -7.30
CA ASN A 79 -7.56 -10.28 -8.00
C ASN A 79 -7.97 -10.14 -9.46
N LYS A 80 -8.92 -9.26 -9.81
CA LYS A 80 -9.24 -8.96 -11.22
C LYS A 80 -8.01 -8.46 -11.98
N ALA A 81 -7.27 -7.51 -11.40
CA ALA A 81 -6.02 -7.01 -11.99
C ALA A 81 -4.97 -8.12 -12.11
N LEU A 82 -4.74 -8.87 -11.04
CA LEU A 82 -3.79 -9.98 -10.99
C LEU A 82 -4.10 -11.06 -12.04
N ARG A 83 -5.38 -11.41 -12.25
CA ARG A 83 -5.78 -12.41 -13.26
C ARG A 83 -5.67 -11.91 -14.68
N ALA A 84 -5.65 -10.60 -14.87
CA ALA A 84 -5.51 -9.99 -16.17
C ALA A 84 -4.05 -9.80 -16.59
N ILE A 85 -3.04 -10.07 -15.76
CA ILE A 85 -1.63 -9.98 -16.16
C ILE A 85 -1.25 -11.05 -17.20
N SER A 86 -0.14 -10.80 -17.89
CA SER A 86 0.44 -11.68 -18.89
C SER A 86 0.80 -13.04 -18.30
N PRO A 87 0.40 -14.15 -18.93
CA PRO A 87 0.81 -15.49 -18.52
C PRO A 87 2.32 -15.71 -18.68
N GLN A 88 3.03 -14.84 -19.42
CA GLN A 88 4.48 -14.91 -19.59
C GLN A 88 5.24 -14.37 -18.36
N ALA A 89 4.57 -13.67 -17.45
CA ALA A 89 5.22 -13.06 -16.31
C ALA A 89 5.87 -14.10 -15.39
N ASN A 90 7.10 -13.81 -14.95
CA ASN A 90 7.77 -14.54 -13.89
C ASN A 90 7.39 -13.97 -12.52
N TRP A 91 7.29 -12.63 -12.45
CA TRP A 91 6.93 -11.89 -11.25
C TRP A 91 5.75 -10.97 -11.52
N ALA A 92 4.90 -10.80 -10.51
CA ALA A 92 3.85 -9.81 -10.47
C ALA A 92 4.15 -8.79 -9.34
N PHE A 93 4.29 -7.52 -9.69
CA PHE A 93 4.53 -6.42 -8.75
C PHE A 93 3.22 -5.69 -8.47
N TYR A 94 2.70 -5.87 -7.26
CA TYR A 94 1.54 -5.16 -6.75
C TYR A 94 1.93 -3.84 -6.09
N VAL A 95 1.18 -2.77 -6.35
CA VAL A 95 1.32 -1.49 -5.65
C VAL A 95 -0.06 -0.90 -5.39
N GLN A 96 -0.31 -0.35 -4.20
CA GLN A 96 -1.56 0.35 -3.91
C GLN A 96 -1.51 1.82 -4.34
N GLY A 97 -2.68 2.45 -4.54
CA GLY A 97 -2.76 3.83 -5.04
C GLY A 97 -2.17 4.91 -4.12
N ASP A 98 -1.83 4.56 -2.88
CA ASP A 98 -1.13 5.40 -1.90
C ASP A 98 0.28 4.91 -1.54
N GLU A 99 0.83 3.97 -2.29
CA GLU A 99 2.18 3.43 -2.11
C GLU A 99 3.12 3.85 -3.24
N VAL A 100 4.32 4.31 -2.91
CA VAL A 100 5.31 4.74 -3.91
C VAL A 100 6.66 4.13 -3.60
N LEU A 101 7.28 3.55 -4.62
CA LEU A 101 8.62 3.01 -4.54
C LEU A 101 9.66 4.13 -4.69
N HIS A 102 10.64 4.20 -3.80
CA HIS A 102 11.75 5.13 -4.00
C HIS A 102 12.70 4.60 -5.09
N GLN A 103 13.07 5.45 -6.04
CA GLN A 103 13.92 5.09 -7.19
C GLN A 103 15.28 4.48 -6.82
N LYS A 104 15.76 4.70 -5.58
CA LYS A 104 17.01 4.12 -5.07
C LYS A 104 16.96 2.59 -4.94
N TYR A 105 15.75 2.02 -4.83
CA TYR A 105 15.56 0.58 -4.67
C TYR A 105 15.34 -0.19 -5.97
N LEU A 106 15.29 0.50 -7.12
CA LEU A 106 15.02 -0.16 -8.40
C LEU A 106 16.05 -1.26 -8.69
N ASN A 107 17.34 -0.97 -8.53
CA ASN A 107 18.39 -1.96 -8.75
C ASN A 107 18.32 -3.10 -7.74
N THR A 108 18.16 -2.78 -6.44
CA THR A 108 18.05 -3.80 -5.38
C THR A 108 16.90 -4.78 -5.63
N ILE A 109 15.73 -4.26 -6.02
CA ILE A 109 14.57 -5.09 -6.31
C ILE A 109 14.80 -5.93 -7.57
N LYS A 110 15.34 -5.35 -8.64
CA LYS A 110 15.65 -6.07 -9.87
C LYS A 110 16.59 -7.24 -9.60
N THR A 111 17.70 -6.99 -8.92
CA THR A 111 18.67 -8.03 -8.54
C THR A 111 18.03 -9.09 -7.64
N ALA A 112 17.17 -8.72 -6.69
CA ALA A 112 16.47 -9.69 -5.86
C ALA A 112 15.52 -10.59 -6.67
N MET A 113 14.76 -10.01 -7.60
CA MET A 113 13.89 -10.79 -8.50
C MET A 113 14.68 -11.77 -9.36
N GLU A 114 15.85 -11.36 -9.89
CA GLU A 114 16.76 -12.21 -10.66
C GLU A 114 17.32 -13.36 -9.81
N ASN A 115 17.80 -13.06 -8.60
CA ASN A 115 18.40 -14.04 -7.69
C ASN A 115 17.42 -15.15 -7.27
N TRP A 116 16.16 -14.80 -7.00
CA TRP A 116 15.16 -15.73 -6.47
C TRP A 116 14.20 -16.29 -7.53
N GLN A 117 14.37 -15.91 -8.80
CA GLN A 117 13.47 -16.30 -9.90
C GLN A 117 13.28 -17.82 -9.96
N ASN A 118 14.38 -18.56 -9.90
CA ASN A 118 14.40 -20.00 -10.13
C ASN A 118 14.30 -20.84 -8.84
N ASP A 119 14.21 -20.21 -7.66
CA ASP A 119 14.07 -20.95 -6.39
C ASP A 119 12.60 -21.34 -6.14
N PRO A 120 12.22 -22.63 -6.22
CA PRO A 120 10.83 -23.06 -5.99
C PRO A 120 10.39 -22.92 -4.54
N ASN A 121 11.29 -22.60 -3.61
CA ASN A 121 10.95 -22.38 -2.21
C ASN A 121 10.47 -20.97 -1.90
N ILE A 122 10.65 -20.02 -2.82
CA ILE A 122 10.28 -18.62 -2.64
C ILE A 122 9.08 -18.28 -3.50
N ASP A 123 8.01 -17.82 -2.85
CA ASP A 123 6.75 -17.42 -3.49
C ASP A 123 6.68 -15.90 -3.73
N GLY A 124 7.49 -15.09 -3.03
CA GLY A 124 7.44 -13.63 -3.12
C GLY A 124 8.60 -12.91 -2.42
N LEU A 125 8.68 -11.59 -2.62
CA LEU A 125 9.62 -10.69 -1.98
C LEU A 125 8.88 -9.78 -1.00
N LEU A 126 9.47 -9.62 0.18
CA LEU A 126 8.94 -8.86 1.31
C LEU A 126 9.70 -7.54 1.45
N LEU A 127 8.96 -6.43 1.40
CA LEU A 127 9.52 -5.08 1.51
C LEU A 127 9.18 -4.50 2.88
N ASP A 128 10.08 -3.67 3.40
CA ASP A 128 9.82 -2.86 4.59
C ASP A 128 8.91 -1.65 4.24
N TYR A 129 8.27 -1.05 5.23
CA TYR A 129 7.30 0.05 5.06
C TYR A 129 7.67 1.29 5.85
N LEU A 130 7.45 2.44 5.22
CA LEU A 130 7.44 3.75 5.86
C LEU A 130 6.03 4.33 5.75
N HIS A 131 5.35 4.45 6.87
CA HIS A 131 3.98 4.98 6.94
C HIS A 131 3.99 6.46 7.27
N PHE A 132 3.64 7.30 6.30
CA PHE A 132 3.55 8.73 6.51
C PHE A 132 2.17 9.13 7.07
N TYR A 133 2.15 10.11 7.98
CA TYR A 133 0.93 10.49 8.70
C TYR A 133 0.80 12.00 8.87
N GLY A 134 -0.36 12.54 8.47
CA GLY A 134 -0.74 13.96 8.58
C GLY A 134 0.05 14.90 7.67
N SER A 135 1.31 14.60 7.40
CA SER A 135 2.21 15.30 6.49
C SER A 135 3.23 14.34 5.88
N TYR A 136 4.00 14.83 4.91
CA TYR A 136 5.16 14.11 4.38
C TYR A 136 6.34 14.05 5.36
N ASP A 137 6.29 14.78 6.46
CA ASP A 137 7.43 14.98 7.38
C ASP A 137 7.43 14.00 8.56
N TYR A 138 6.33 13.28 8.80
CA TYR A 138 6.17 12.40 9.96
C TYR A 138 5.84 10.97 9.58
N LEU A 139 6.49 10.04 10.28
CA LEU A 139 6.24 8.61 10.21
C LEU A 139 5.46 8.13 11.44
N GLY A 140 4.51 7.22 11.25
CA GLY A 140 3.97 6.42 12.34
C GLY A 140 5.03 5.48 12.89
N ASP A 141 5.41 5.62 14.16
CA ASP A 141 6.49 4.83 14.80
C ASP A 141 5.97 3.92 15.93
N SER A 142 4.65 3.78 16.06
CA SER A 142 4.06 2.89 17.05
C SER A 142 3.99 1.43 16.57
N PRO A 143 3.93 0.44 17.49
CA PRO A 143 3.82 -0.97 17.12
C PRO A 143 2.54 -1.37 16.37
N ALA A 144 1.55 -0.47 16.30
CA ALA A 144 0.29 -0.69 15.57
C ALA A 144 0.48 -0.64 14.05
N TRP A 145 1.50 0.07 13.57
CA TRP A 145 1.86 0.14 12.17
C TRP A 145 2.59 -1.15 11.77
N TYR A 146 2.09 -1.83 10.73
CA TYR A 146 2.81 -2.95 10.15
C TYR A 146 4.11 -2.43 9.52
N ARG A 147 5.17 -3.24 9.53
CA ARG A 147 6.48 -2.80 9.01
C ARG A 147 6.87 -3.44 7.70
N ARG A 148 6.15 -4.47 7.26
CA ARG A 148 6.54 -5.31 6.12
C ARG A 148 5.34 -5.89 5.41
N GLU A 149 5.34 -5.81 4.08
CA GLU A 149 4.35 -6.49 3.24
C GLU A 149 4.94 -7.08 1.96
N ILE A 150 4.23 -8.08 1.45
CA ILE A 150 4.55 -8.71 0.17
C ILE A 150 4.03 -7.79 -0.93
N ARG A 151 4.93 -7.29 -1.78
CA ARG A 151 4.55 -6.50 -2.97
C ARG A 151 4.97 -7.13 -4.28
N ILE A 152 5.80 -8.17 -4.23
CA ILE A 152 6.23 -8.89 -5.42
C ILE A 152 5.96 -10.38 -5.17
N ILE A 153 5.18 -11.00 -6.04
CA ILE A 153 4.82 -12.41 -5.98
C ILE A 153 5.24 -13.11 -7.26
N LYS A 154 5.54 -14.40 -7.21
CA LYS A 154 5.65 -15.18 -8.44
C LYS A 154 4.29 -15.25 -9.13
N ASN A 155 4.29 -15.36 -10.45
CA ASN A 155 3.08 -15.57 -11.23
C ASN A 155 2.57 -17.03 -11.09
N ASP A 156 2.19 -17.40 -9.87
CA ASP A 156 1.58 -18.68 -9.56
C ASP A 156 0.05 -18.48 -9.55
N PRO A 157 -0.71 -19.19 -10.39
CA PRO A 157 -2.16 -19.02 -10.48
C PRO A 157 -2.89 -19.42 -9.20
N THR A 158 -2.25 -20.11 -8.25
CA THR A 158 -2.83 -20.41 -6.95
C THR A 158 -2.71 -19.26 -5.94
N ILE A 159 -1.91 -18.22 -6.23
CA ILE A 159 -1.77 -17.03 -5.38
C ILE A 159 -2.96 -16.09 -5.62
N TYR A 160 -3.45 -15.48 -4.54
CA TYR A 160 -4.54 -14.51 -4.57
C TYR A 160 -4.39 -13.47 -3.47
N SER A 161 -4.94 -12.28 -3.71
CA SER A 161 -5.04 -11.18 -2.76
C SER A 161 -5.95 -11.56 -1.60
N TYR A 162 -5.54 -11.24 -0.37
CA TYR A 162 -6.16 -11.72 0.86
C TYR A 162 -6.77 -10.57 1.67
N ARG A 163 -8.03 -10.74 2.12
CA ARG A 163 -8.79 -9.79 2.95
C ARG A 163 -8.92 -8.40 2.32
N ASP A 164 -8.31 -7.39 2.92
CA ASP A 164 -8.34 -5.98 2.53
C ASP A 164 -7.28 -5.62 1.47
N ALA A 165 -6.78 -6.64 0.75
CA ALA A 165 -5.71 -6.54 -0.23
C ALA A 165 -4.34 -6.08 0.32
N GLN A 166 -4.13 -6.14 1.65
CA GLN A 166 -2.84 -5.81 2.24
C GLN A 166 -1.74 -6.81 1.85
N GLY A 167 -2.08 -8.09 1.69
CA GLY A 167 -1.14 -9.15 1.34
C GLY A 167 -1.78 -10.33 0.61
N PHE A 168 -1.04 -11.44 0.50
CA PHE A 168 -1.41 -12.56 -0.37
C PHE A 168 -1.49 -13.90 0.39
N ARG A 169 -2.26 -14.84 -0.16
CA ARG A 169 -2.31 -16.25 0.23
C ARG A 169 -2.23 -17.13 -1.01
N LYS A 170 -1.93 -18.42 -0.83
CA LYS A 170 -1.88 -19.39 -1.92
C LYS A 170 -2.64 -20.67 -1.62
N GLY A 171 -3.21 -21.29 -2.66
CA GLY A 171 -3.95 -22.54 -2.56
C GLY A 171 -5.05 -22.50 -1.49
N GLN A 172 -5.07 -23.50 -0.60
CA GLN A 172 -6.00 -23.56 0.53
C GLN A 172 -5.57 -22.65 1.70
N ASN A 173 -5.54 -21.33 1.46
CA ASN A 173 -5.27 -20.29 2.48
C ASN A 173 -3.88 -20.36 3.13
N GLN A 174 -2.87 -20.83 2.40
CA GLN A 174 -1.50 -20.96 2.90
C GLN A 174 -0.75 -19.62 2.85
N LYS A 175 0.06 -19.34 3.88
CA LYS A 175 1.00 -18.20 3.88
C LYS A 175 2.08 -18.42 2.83
N LEU A 176 2.44 -17.37 2.12
CA LEU A 176 3.56 -17.39 1.17
C LEU A 176 4.90 -17.48 1.92
N ARG A 177 5.85 -18.20 1.32
CA ARG A 177 7.26 -18.21 1.69
C ARG A 177 7.96 -17.06 0.99
N VAL A 178 8.63 -16.19 1.73
CA VAL A 178 9.13 -14.93 1.18
C VAL A 178 10.55 -14.64 1.61
N LYS A 179 11.27 -13.93 0.74
CA LYS A 179 12.59 -13.36 1.06
C LYS A 179 12.45 -11.87 1.39
N PRO A 180 12.90 -11.42 2.57
CA PRO A 180 13.05 -9.99 2.84
C PRO A 180 14.15 -9.42 1.95
N ILE A 181 13.91 -8.24 1.42
CA ILE A 181 14.87 -7.50 0.59
C ILE A 181 15.12 -6.13 1.20
N ASP A 182 16.29 -5.56 0.93
CA ASP A 182 16.66 -4.20 1.39
C ASP A 182 15.99 -3.13 0.52
N ALA A 183 14.65 -3.08 0.60
CA ALA A 183 13.83 -2.12 -0.10
C ALA A 183 12.61 -1.72 0.75
N GLN A 184 12.26 -0.44 0.65
CA GLN A 184 11.16 0.15 1.42
C GLN A 184 10.09 0.74 0.52
N MET A 185 8.83 0.48 0.88
CA MET A 185 7.66 1.12 0.29
C MET A 185 7.25 2.35 1.09
N TYR A 186 7.03 3.47 0.40
CA TYR A 186 6.62 4.73 1.03
C TYR A 186 5.10 4.80 0.94
N HIS A 187 4.42 4.66 2.07
CA HIS A 187 2.98 4.59 2.13
C HIS A 187 2.40 5.91 2.66
N TYR A 188 1.67 6.63 1.80
CA TYR A 188 1.09 7.95 2.05
C TYR A 188 -0.42 7.90 2.34
N GLY A 189 -0.92 6.77 2.84
CA GLY A 189 -2.35 6.54 3.03
C GLY A 189 -3.03 7.51 4.01
N TRP A 190 -2.26 8.14 4.90
CA TRP A 190 -2.70 9.11 5.91
C TRP A 190 -2.18 10.53 5.68
N VAL A 191 -1.63 10.85 4.50
CA VAL A 191 -1.15 12.20 4.15
C VAL A 191 -2.10 12.83 3.15
N LYS A 192 -3.08 13.58 3.64
CA LYS A 192 -4.11 14.26 2.84
C LYS A 192 -4.58 15.53 3.53
N ASP A 193 -5.24 16.40 2.77
CA ASP A 193 -6.05 17.47 3.35
C ASP A 193 -7.08 16.86 4.32
N PRO A 194 -7.24 17.40 5.55
CA PRO A 194 -8.17 16.87 6.55
C PRO A 194 -9.60 16.63 6.05
N ARG A 195 -10.11 17.47 5.15
CA ARG A 195 -11.45 17.36 4.57
C ARG A 195 -11.52 16.19 3.59
N VAL A 196 -10.48 16.01 2.77
CA VAL A 196 -10.36 14.87 1.84
C VAL A 196 -10.21 13.56 2.62
N MET A 197 -9.42 13.57 3.71
CA MET A 197 -9.25 12.42 4.58
C MET A 197 -10.58 11.98 5.22
N GLN A 198 -11.36 12.95 5.70
CA GLN A 198 -12.69 12.67 6.26
C GLN A 198 -13.64 12.07 5.21
N ASN A 199 -13.62 12.60 3.98
CA ASN A 199 -14.41 12.06 2.86
C ASN A 199 -13.99 10.64 2.50
N LYS A 200 -12.69 10.35 2.47
CA LYS A 200 -12.15 9.00 2.28
C LYS A 200 -12.65 8.08 3.39
N GLN A 201 -12.54 8.49 4.66
CA GLN A 201 -12.97 7.66 5.79
C GLN A 201 -14.46 7.34 5.74
N ARG A 202 -15.32 8.33 5.42
CA ARG A 202 -16.76 8.09 5.23
C ARG A 202 -17.04 7.09 4.10
N ALA A 203 -16.27 7.12 3.02
CA ALA A 203 -16.43 6.17 1.92
C ALA A 203 -15.93 4.76 2.28
N VAL A 204 -14.79 4.67 2.97
CA VAL A 204 -14.21 3.40 3.44
C VAL A 204 -15.14 2.73 4.44
N ASN A 205 -15.70 3.47 5.41
CA ASN A 205 -16.62 2.93 6.42
C ASN A 205 -17.85 2.20 5.86
N LYS A 206 -18.20 2.41 4.57
CA LYS A 206 -19.28 1.66 3.91
C LYS A 206 -18.95 0.19 3.67
N TYR A 207 -17.66 -0.17 3.70
CA TYR A 207 -17.14 -1.53 3.48
C TYR A 207 -16.68 -2.22 4.78
N TRP A 208 -17.14 -1.72 5.93
CA TRP A 208 -16.95 -2.33 7.25
C TRP A 208 -18.26 -2.23 8.04
N ASP A 209 -18.95 -3.36 8.22
CA ASP A 209 -20.27 -3.42 8.87
C ASP A 209 -20.29 -2.94 10.34
N ASN A 210 -19.14 -2.83 10.99
CA ASN A 210 -18.98 -2.41 12.39
C ASN A 210 -18.70 -0.91 12.58
N ALA A 211 -18.94 -0.06 11.57
CA ALA A 211 -18.72 1.37 11.70
C ALA A 211 -19.68 1.99 12.74
N THR A 212 -19.13 2.52 13.83
CA THR A 212 -19.87 3.16 14.93
C THR A 212 -20.53 4.47 14.48
N ASP A 213 -21.60 4.90 15.13
CA ASP A 213 -22.28 6.16 14.79
C ASP A 213 -21.39 7.40 14.98
N ALA A 214 -20.37 7.32 15.86
CA ALA A 214 -19.32 8.33 15.99
C ALA A 214 -18.45 8.44 14.72
N GLN A 215 -18.23 7.34 13.99
CA GLN A 215 -17.51 7.32 12.70
C GLN A 215 -18.39 7.79 11.53
N LYS A 216 -19.70 7.97 11.78
CA LYS A 216 -20.68 8.55 10.84
C LYS A 216 -21.04 10.00 11.18
N ALA A 217 -20.48 10.57 12.26
CA ALA A 217 -20.73 11.93 12.67
C ALA A 217 -20.34 12.94 11.58
N ASP A 218 -21.07 14.06 11.50
CA ASP A 218 -20.89 15.08 10.46
C ASP A 218 -19.68 16.00 10.79
N ILE A 219 -18.52 15.37 10.95
CA ILE A 219 -17.25 16.03 11.19
C ILE A 219 -16.80 16.63 9.85
N VAL A 220 -16.48 17.92 9.82
CA VAL A 220 -16.09 18.65 8.59
C VAL A 220 -14.67 18.30 8.14
N ALA A 221 -13.77 18.00 9.09
CA ALA A 221 -12.35 17.73 8.83
C ALA A 221 -11.81 16.68 9.81
N PHE A 222 -10.98 15.76 9.30
CA PHE A 222 -10.35 14.73 10.10
C PHE A 222 -9.37 15.32 11.12
N ASP A 223 -9.44 14.84 12.37
CA ASP A 223 -8.50 15.25 13.42
C ASP A 223 -7.28 14.32 13.47
N TYR A 224 -6.15 14.81 12.97
CA TYR A 224 -4.87 14.11 13.00
C TYR A 224 -4.19 14.08 14.40
N SER A 225 -4.73 14.76 15.41
CA SER A 225 -4.13 14.82 16.75
C SER A 225 -4.32 13.56 17.60
N GLY A 226 -5.20 12.66 17.15
CA GLY A 226 -5.50 11.38 17.79
C GLY A 226 -4.41 10.31 17.66
N ILE A 227 -3.32 10.59 16.95
CA ILE A 227 -2.20 9.67 16.78
C ILE A 227 -1.45 9.41 18.09
N ASP A 228 -0.96 8.18 18.25
CA ASP A 228 -0.32 7.70 19.47
C ASP A 228 1.16 8.08 19.56
N SER A 229 1.89 7.97 18.45
CA SER A 229 3.31 8.33 18.36
C SER A 229 3.70 8.59 16.91
N LEU A 230 4.55 9.61 16.72
CA LEU A 230 5.16 9.95 15.44
C LEU A 230 6.68 10.13 15.60
N ALA A 231 7.42 9.81 14.54
CA ALA A 231 8.82 10.14 14.37
C ALA A 231 8.99 11.10 13.19
N LYS A 232 10.04 11.94 13.21
CA LYS A 232 10.37 12.80 12.07
C LYS A 232 11.03 11.95 10.97
N PHE A 233 10.63 12.17 9.72
CA PHE A 233 11.29 11.58 8.57
C PHE A 233 12.57 12.37 8.23
N GLU A 234 13.71 11.69 8.20
CA GLU A 234 15.01 12.30 7.89
C GLU A 234 15.56 11.90 6.51
N GLY A 235 14.82 11.07 5.77
CA GLY A 235 15.21 10.63 4.43
C GLY A 235 14.73 11.57 3.33
N THR A 236 14.81 11.08 2.10
CA THR A 236 14.28 11.76 0.91
C THR A 236 13.03 11.07 0.40
N HIS A 237 12.08 11.86 -0.12
CA HIS A 237 10.93 11.31 -0.84
C HIS A 237 11.31 10.89 -2.28
N PRO A 238 10.60 9.91 -2.86
CA PRO A 238 10.74 9.56 -4.26
C PRO A 238 10.65 10.80 -5.16
N GLN A 239 11.48 10.89 -6.19
CA GLN A 239 11.52 12.07 -7.07
C GLN A 239 10.15 12.37 -7.70
N ILE A 240 9.40 11.34 -8.05
CA ILE A 240 8.06 11.46 -8.64
C ILE A 240 7.04 12.13 -7.70
N MET A 241 7.28 12.11 -6.39
CA MET A 241 6.41 12.76 -5.40
C MET A 241 6.69 14.25 -5.19
N GLN A 242 7.82 14.77 -5.69
CA GLN A 242 8.27 16.13 -5.37
C GLN A 242 7.25 17.21 -5.78
N ALA A 243 6.66 17.10 -6.97
CA ALA A 243 5.65 18.05 -7.44
C ALA A 243 4.42 18.09 -6.52
N ARG A 244 3.92 16.91 -6.12
CA ARG A 244 2.78 16.77 -5.19
C ARG A 244 3.10 17.31 -3.80
N ILE A 245 4.30 17.02 -3.28
CA ILE A 245 4.76 17.53 -1.98
C ILE A 245 4.84 19.05 -2.00
N ALA A 246 5.36 19.65 -3.08
CA ALA A 246 5.44 21.10 -3.24
C ALA A 246 4.06 21.79 -3.33
N GLN A 247 3.04 21.07 -3.80
CA GLN A 247 1.66 21.56 -3.88
C GLN A 247 0.87 21.40 -2.57
N LYS A 248 1.45 20.78 -1.52
CA LYS A 248 0.83 20.64 -0.21
C LYS A 248 0.41 22.00 0.33
N ASN A 249 -0.88 22.13 0.60
CA ASN A 249 -1.51 23.40 1.00
C ASN A 249 -2.09 23.38 2.42
N TRP A 250 -1.92 22.28 3.18
CA TRP A 250 -2.31 22.22 4.59
C TRP A 250 -1.07 22.14 5.49
N GLN A 251 -1.22 22.65 6.71
CA GLN A 251 -0.19 22.57 7.73
C GLN A 251 -0.56 21.50 8.74
N PHE A 252 0.40 20.64 9.06
CA PHE A 252 0.28 19.69 10.17
C PHE A 252 1.65 19.65 10.85
N THR A 253 1.67 20.06 12.11
CA THR A 253 2.84 20.03 12.98
C THR A 253 2.47 19.22 14.22
N HIS A 254 3.31 18.26 14.56
CA HIS A 254 3.12 17.43 15.74
C HIS A 254 4.37 17.49 16.63
N ASP A 255 4.14 17.60 17.94
CA ASP A 255 5.20 17.50 18.93
C ASP A 255 5.57 16.02 19.11
N ILE A 256 6.62 15.57 18.40
CA ILE A 256 7.12 14.19 18.42
C ILE A 256 7.62 13.73 19.80
N THR A 257 7.77 14.64 20.77
CA THR A 257 8.12 14.27 22.15
C THR A 257 6.91 13.71 22.92
N GLN A 258 5.69 14.00 22.47
CA GLN A 258 4.46 13.57 23.13
C GLN A 258 4.01 12.20 22.63
N LYS A 259 4.44 11.14 23.34
CA LYS A 259 4.03 9.76 23.04
C LYS A 259 2.86 9.31 23.91
N LYS A 260 1.67 9.21 23.33
CA LYS A 260 0.45 8.64 23.94
C LYS A 260 0.43 7.10 23.86
N LEU A 261 1.57 6.47 24.15
CA LEU A 261 1.73 5.02 24.10
C LEU A 261 1.25 4.36 25.39
N THR A 262 0.47 3.29 25.24
CA THR A 262 0.13 2.38 26.35
C THR A 262 1.39 1.71 26.91
N LEU A 263 1.36 1.28 28.18
CA LEU A 263 2.48 0.55 28.80
C LEU A 263 2.89 -0.68 27.99
N ARG A 264 1.91 -1.39 27.42
CA ARG A 264 2.13 -2.53 26.52
C ARG A 264 2.98 -2.13 25.31
N TYR A 265 2.66 -1.02 24.66
CA TYR A 265 3.43 -0.55 23.50
C TYR A 265 4.82 -0.06 23.87
N ARG A 266 4.99 0.62 25.01
CA ARG A 266 6.32 1.02 25.51
C ARG A 266 7.21 -0.20 25.75
N LEU A 267 6.68 -1.24 26.41
CA LEU A 267 7.42 -2.49 26.64
C LEU A 267 7.76 -3.19 25.31
N ASN A 268 6.80 -3.29 24.39
CA ASN A 268 7.03 -3.88 23.07
C ASN A 268 8.13 -3.14 22.30
N MET A 269 8.13 -1.81 22.31
CA MET A 269 9.17 -1.00 21.66
C MET A 269 10.54 -1.21 22.31
N TRP A 270 10.61 -1.28 23.64
CA TRP A 270 11.86 -1.54 24.35
C TRP A 270 12.44 -2.93 24.02
N ILE A 271 11.60 -3.96 23.98
CA ILE A 271 12.00 -5.32 23.56
C ILE A 271 12.44 -5.32 22.10
N GLU A 272 11.71 -4.64 21.22
CA GLU A 272 12.06 -4.52 19.80
C GLU A 272 13.42 -3.82 19.61
N GLN A 273 13.72 -2.75 20.35
CA GLN A 273 15.01 -2.06 20.27
C GLN A 273 16.17 -2.94 20.71
N LEU A 274 15.98 -3.81 21.71
CA LEU A 274 17.02 -4.69 22.21
C LEU A 274 17.21 -5.96 21.35
N THR A 275 16.13 -6.48 20.76
CA THR A 275 16.13 -7.83 20.17
C THR A 275 15.76 -7.88 18.69
N GLY A 276 15.25 -6.77 18.12
CA GLY A 276 14.62 -6.73 16.80
C GLY A 276 13.26 -7.45 16.73
N TRP A 277 12.81 -8.07 17.83
CA TRP A 277 11.59 -8.86 17.88
C TRP A 277 10.40 -8.04 18.40
N ARG A 278 9.33 -7.99 17.60
CA ARG A 278 8.05 -7.36 17.97
C ARG A 278 7.06 -8.43 18.42
N ILE A 279 6.75 -8.44 19.72
CA ILE A 279 5.84 -9.44 20.33
C ILE A 279 4.41 -9.20 19.85
N GLY A 280 3.79 -10.27 19.32
CA GLY A 280 2.41 -10.24 18.84
C GLY A 280 2.22 -9.59 17.46
N GLU A 281 3.32 -9.34 16.73
CA GLU A 281 3.27 -8.85 15.35
C GLU A 281 2.48 -9.80 14.46
N TYR A 282 1.44 -9.29 13.80
CA TYR A 282 0.73 -10.05 12.77
C TYR A 282 1.65 -10.25 11.57
N ARG A 283 1.86 -11.52 11.18
CA ARG A 283 2.66 -11.88 9.99
C ARG A 283 1.83 -12.72 9.05
N ASN A 284 1.52 -12.18 7.87
CA ASN A 284 0.78 -12.89 6.83
C ASN A 284 1.67 -13.77 5.93
N TYR A 285 2.90 -14.06 6.35
CA TYR A 285 3.93 -14.72 5.54
C TYR A 285 4.86 -15.60 6.38
N LYS A 286 5.70 -16.40 5.72
CA LYS A 286 6.79 -17.18 6.31
C LYS A 286 8.12 -16.69 5.72
N ILE A 287 9.02 -16.17 6.56
CA ILE A 287 10.37 -15.81 6.10
C ILE A 287 11.15 -17.10 5.93
N THR A 288 11.75 -17.29 4.76
CA THR A 288 12.58 -18.46 4.39
C THR A 288 13.95 -17.96 3.96
#